data_AF-A0A1V5D1S1-F1
#
_entry.id   AF-A0A1V5D1S1-F1
#
_cell.length_a   1.000
_cell.length_b   1.000
_cell.length_c   1.000
_cell.angle_alpha   90.00
_cell.angle_beta   90.00
_cell.angle_gamma   90.00
#
_symmetry.space_group_name_H-M   'P 1'
#
loop_
_entity.id
_entity.type
_entity.pdbx_description
1 polymer ?
#
loop_
_entity_poly.entity_id
_entity_poly.type
_entity_poly.pdbx_seq_one_letter_code
_entity_poly.pdbx_strand_id
1 'polypeptide(L)'
;MTGTQPSELNVGNKVSPASPPTGRPVTSAYRSLLWTLALGVIFLFSAGLSSDAQVNNKKGGSLEKRIADLEQENAILRAMVDFDHTDTLPENLLLCDRKIPLTKDDTRERFEREYFQLLENRGLMTILVKRYLKYAGLIDGEIQRMALPSDLIYLVIAESYLNPRAVSTANAAGLWQFIKDTGKREGLQINDCVDERYNVKRSTRAALSHLKKLYSEFGDWFIAMAAYNAGPGRLREAIDNQGTRDFLDLYLPEETERYIFRVMAVKEIISNRERYGIRLYEKELYRPVMVSEVSIEAVREVPALTLARYMDLSYKAFRDLNLHLRKYRLPKGIYNINVPHEKKDLFLKRVKDSAYVILQ
;
A
#
# COMPACT_ATOMS: atom_id res chain seq x y z
N MET A 1 -45.01 48.20 3.24
CA MET A 1 -44.49 48.95 4.41
C MET A 1 -44.32 47.91 5.50
N THR A 2 -43.16 47.44 5.95
CA THR A 2 -41.75 47.87 6.01
C THR A 2 -40.96 46.53 6.03
N GLY A 3 -39.88 46.25 5.29
CA GLY A 3 -38.79 47.12 4.87
C GLY A 3 -37.61 46.96 5.81
N THR A 4 -36.87 45.84 5.74
CA THR A 4 -35.49 45.71 6.23
C THR A 4 -34.74 44.65 5.42
N GLN A 5 -33.69 45.11 4.74
CA GLN A 5 -32.70 44.35 3.98
C GLN A 5 -31.48 43.98 4.86
N PRO A 6 -30.51 43.19 4.36
CA PRO A 6 -29.87 42.11 5.11
C PRO A 6 -28.52 42.47 5.74
N SER A 7 -28.13 41.71 6.76
CA SER A 7 -26.79 41.73 7.35
C SER A 7 -25.81 40.83 6.60
N GLU A 8 -24.71 41.44 6.17
CA GLU A 8 -23.53 40.83 5.57
C GLU A 8 -22.66 40.02 6.57
N LEU A 9 -21.94 39.06 5.99
CA LEU A 9 -20.63 38.50 6.38
C LEU A 9 -20.47 37.71 7.70
N ASN A 10 -20.31 36.39 7.55
CA ASN A 10 -19.03 35.76 7.92
C ASN A 10 -18.78 34.45 7.16
N VAL A 11 -17.79 34.47 6.26
CA VAL A 11 -17.31 33.33 5.48
C VAL A 11 -15.99 32.86 6.11
N GLY A 12 -15.94 31.63 6.57
CA GLY A 12 -14.73 30.93 7.03
C GLY A 12 -15.09 29.49 7.39
N ASN A 13 -14.34 28.44 7.08
CA ASN A 13 -13.06 28.27 6.41
C ASN A 13 -13.14 26.95 5.62
N LYS A 14 -13.02 27.00 4.28
CA LYS A 14 -12.73 25.82 3.46
C LYS A 14 -11.23 25.56 3.56
N VAL A 15 -10.85 24.40 4.11
CA VAL A 15 -9.46 23.92 4.05
C VAL A 15 -9.23 23.32 2.67
N SER A 16 -8.63 24.11 1.77
CA SER A 16 -8.02 23.61 0.53
C SER A 16 -6.67 22.97 0.86
N PRO A 17 -6.28 21.87 0.19
CA PRO A 17 -4.93 21.34 0.29
C PRO A 17 -3.94 22.36 -0.31
N ALA A 18 -2.87 22.61 0.44
CA ALA A 18 -1.83 23.59 0.12
C ALA A 18 -1.14 23.29 -1.22
N SER A 19 -0.95 24.33 -2.02
CA SER A 19 -0.02 24.34 -3.16
C SER A 19 1.42 24.07 -2.67
N PRO A 20 2.24 23.31 -3.42
CA PRO A 20 3.63 23.10 -3.05
C PRO A 20 4.42 24.42 -3.13
N PRO A 21 5.45 24.60 -2.28
CA PRO A 21 6.28 25.80 -2.32
C PRO A 21 7.03 25.87 -3.65
N THR A 22 6.94 27.01 -4.32
CA THR A 22 7.81 27.37 -5.45
C THR A 22 9.25 27.46 -4.96
N GLY A 23 9.99 26.36 -5.07
CA GLY A 23 11.42 26.32 -4.86
C GLY A 23 12.13 27.16 -5.93
N ARG A 24 12.92 28.14 -5.49
CA ARG A 24 13.88 28.83 -6.35
C ARG A 24 14.86 27.80 -6.93
N PRO A 25 15.29 27.92 -8.20
CA PRO A 25 16.23 26.98 -8.78
C PRO A 25 17.62 27.17 -8.14
N VAL A 26 18.02 26.23 -7.28
CA VAL A 26 19.42 26.08 -6.86
C VAL A 26 20.12 25.21 -7.90
N THR A 27 20.40 25.75 -9.09
CA THR A 27 21.05 24.97 -10.17
C THR A 27 22.22 25.68 -10.87
N SER A 28 22.65 26.85 -10.41
CA SER A 28 23.78 27.56 -11.06
C SER A 28 25.14 27.39 -10.34
N ALA A 29 25.17 27.37 -9.00
CA ALA A 29 26.45 27.45 -8.26
C ALA A 29 27.22 26.11 -8.11
N TYR A 30 26.55 24.96 -8.21
CA TYR A 30 27.22 23.64 -8.10
C TYR A 30 27.73 23.08 -9.43
N ARG A 31 27.23 23.60 -10.56
CA ARG A 31 27.73 23.21 -11.89
C ARG A 31 29.06 23.89 -12.24
N SER A 32 29.36 25.09 -11.73
CA SER A 32 30.65 25.75 -12.02
C SER A 32 31.81 25.20 -11.17
N LEU A 33 31.55 24.72 -9.95
CA LEU A 33 32.58 24.20 -9.05
C LEU A 33 33.16 22.84 -9.50
N LEU A 34 32.35 22.02 -10.18
CA LEU A 34 32.78 20.73 -10.71
C LEU A 34 33.55 20.84 -12.04
N TRP A 35 33.35 21.91 -12.81
CA TRP A 35 34.12 22.18 -14.03
C TRP A 35 35.48 22.83 -13.74
N THR A 36 35.60 23.68 -12.71
CA THR A 36 36.88 24.30 -12.33
C THR A 36 37.84 23.31 -11.67
N LEU A 37 37.35 22.32 -10.92
CA LEU A 37 38.18 21.24 -10.39
C LEU A 37 38.64 20.24 -11.48
N ALA A 38 37.81 19.98 -12.49
CA ALA A 38 38.19 19.09 -13.60
C ALA A 38 39.26 19.70 -14.52
N LEU A 39 39.24 21.01 -14.77
CA LEU A 39 40.28 21.69 -15.57
C LEU A 39 41.60 21.88 -14.79
N GLY A 40 41.54 22.03 -13.47
CA GLY A 40 42.74 22.14 -12.62
C GLY A 40 43.59 20.86 -12.56
N VAL A 41 42.96 19.68 -12.70
CA VAL A 41 43.67 18.38 -12.73
C VAL A 41 44.28 18.10 -14.11
N ILE A 42 43.69 18.63 -15.19
CA ILE A 42 44.21 18.46 -16.57
C ILE A 42 45.43 19.37 -16.82
N PHE A 43 45.51 20.55 -16.19
CA PHE A 43 46.65 21.47 -16.37
C PHE A 43 47.90 21.11 -15.55
N LEU A 44 47.76 20.30 -14.50
CA LEU A 44 48.89 19.82 -13.69
C LEU A 44 49.61 18.58 -14.28
N PHE A 45 49.09 18.01 -15.38
CA PHE A 45 49.72 16.88 -16.09
C PHE A 45 50.53 17.30 -17.32
N SER A 46 50.49 18.58 -17.74
CA SER A 46 51.19 19.07 -18.94
C SER A 46 52.51 19.80 -18.68
N ALA A 47 53.01 19.83 -17.44
CA ALA A 47 54.27 20.49 -17.09
C ALA A 47 55.16 19.58 -16.24
N GLY A 48 55.63 18.49 -16.85
CA GLY A 48 56.65 17.64 -16.23
C GLY A 48 56.73 16.29 -16.89
N LEU A 49 57.55 16.20 -17.96
CA LEU A 49 58.41 15.07 -18.36
C LEU A 49 58.67 15.10 -19.86
N SER A 50 59.68 15.89 -20.25
CA SER A 50 60.53 15.54 -21.40
C SER A 50 61.77 14.86 -20.85
N SER A 51 61.79 13.54 -20.88
CA SER A 51 62.97 12.66 -21.08
C SER A 51 62.68 11.29 -20.48
N ASP A 52 62.30 10.36 -21.36
CA ASP A 52 62.68 8.95 -21.36
C ASP A 52 61.55 8.10 -21.92
N ALA A 53 61.79 7.70 -23.16
CA ALA A 53 61.10 6.64 -23.85
C ALA A 53 61.28 5.30 -23.10
N GLN A 54 60.29 4.44 -23.26
CA GLN A 54 60.31 3.00 -22.95
C GLN A 54 60.17 2.56 -21.48
N VAL A 55 59.10 2.97 -20.79
CA VAL A 55 58.53 2.11 -19.73
C VAL A 55 57.00 2.20 -19.74
N ASN A 56 56.34 1.04 -19.85
CA ASN A 56 54.90 0.77 -19.61
C ASN A 56 53.89 0.82 -20.77
N ASN A 57 54.17 0.14 -21.89
CA ASN A 57 53.10 -0.34 -22.79
C ASN A 57 52.18 -1.41 -22.12
N LYS A 58 52.58 -1.95 -20.95
CA LYS A 58 51.75 -2.84 -20.11
C LYS A 58 50.74 -2.13 -19.20
N LYS A 59 50.90 -0.82 -18.92
CA LYS A 59 49.93 -0.08 -18.08
C LYS A 59 48.80 0.54 -18.89
N GLY A 60 49.02 0.91 -20.15
CA GLY A 60 47.99 1.46 -21.06
C GLY A 60 46.81 0.52 -21.26
N GLY A 61 47.07 -0.73 -21.66
CA GLY A 61 46.00 -1.74 -21.82
C GLY A 61 45.32 -2.17 -20.52
N SER A 62 45.93 -1.91 -19.35
CA SER A 62 45.33 -2.16 -18.04
C SER A 62 44.40 -1.01 -17.62
N LEU A 63 44.77 0.22 -17.93
CA LEU A 63 43.97 1.43 -17.69
C LEU A 63 42.77 1.50 -18.63
N GLU A 64 42.95 1.24 -19.93
CA GLU A 64 41.86 1.20 -20.92
C GLU A 64 40.83 0.12 -20.57
N LYS A 65 41.30 -1.08 -20.19
CA LYS A 65 40.44 -2.15 -19.70
C LYS A 65 39.71 -1.74 -18.42
N ARG A 66 40.39 -1.09 -17.48
CA ARG A 66 39.77 -0.60 -16.24
C ARG A 66 38.73 0.48 -16.50
N ILE A 67 38.95 1.36 -17.47
CA ILE A 67 37.98 2.38 -17.90
C ILE A 67 36.76 1.70 -18.52
N ALA A 68 36.96 0.73 -19.42
CA ALA A 68 35.85 -0.03 -20.02
C ALA A 68 35.04 -0.80 -18.96
N ASP A 69 35.72 -1.45 -18.00
CA ASP A 69 35.06 -2.13 -16.88
C ASP A 69 34.25 -1.13 -16.01
N LEU A 70 34.80 0.05 -15.72
CA LEU A 70 34.13 1.10 -14.95
C LEU A 70 32.99 1.79 -15.71
N GLU A 71 33.09 1.92 -17.03
CA GLU A 71 32.03 2.42 -17.90
C GLU A 71 30.88 1.41 -17.97
N GLN A 72 31.21 0.12 -18.06
CA GLN A 72 30.22 -0.96 -17.99
C GLN A 72 29.54 -0.99 -16.62
N GLU A 73 30.31 -0.88 -15.53
CA GLU A 73 29.76 -0.82 -14.17
C GLU A 73 28.92 0.45 -13.98
N ASN A 74 29.33 1.61 -14.50
CA ASN A 74 28.52 2.83 -14.49
C ASN A 74 27.26 2.71 -15.34
N ALA A 75 27.32 2.05 -16.50
CA ALA A 75 26.14 1.81 -17.34
C ALA A 75 25.14 0.90 -16.61
N ILE A 76 25.63 -0.16 -15.95
CA ILE A 76 24.82 -1.02 -15.09
C ILE A 76 24.23 -0.22 -13.93
N LEU A 77 25.03 0.61 -13.25
CA LEU A 77 24.56 1.45 -12.15
C LEU A 77 23.54 2.50 -12.60
N ARG A 78 23.73 3.11 -13.77
CA ARG A 78 22.77 4.05 -14.37
C ARG A 78 21.48 3.33 -14.73
N ALA A 79 21.54 2.16 -15.38
CA ALA A 79 20.36 1.34 -15.66
C ALA A 79 19.67 0.84 -14.38
N MET A 80 20.42 0.62 -13.29
CA MET A 80 19.87 0.30 -11.96
C MET A 80 19.24 1.51 -11.25
N VAL A 81 19.44 2.73 -11.75
CA VAL A 81 18.94 3.98 -11.16
C VAL A 81 17.90 4.65 -12.08
N ASP A 82 17.84 4.27 -13.36
CA ASP A 82 16.92 4.79 -14.36
C ASP A 82 15.63 3.96 -14.40
N PHE A 83 14.73 4.24 -13.45
CA PHE A 83 13.44 3.58 -13.34
C PHE A 83 12.39 4.13 -14.32
N ASP A 84 12.76 5.16 -15.08
CA ASP A 84 11.87 5.84 -16.03
C ASP A 84 11.78 5.08 -17.37
N HIS A 85 12.67 4.11 -17.59
CA HIS A 85 12.67 3.25 -18.77
C HIS A 85 11.73 2.05 -18.62
N THR A 86 10.80 1.94 -19.57
CA THR A 86 9.76 0.90 -19.61
C THR A 86 10.15 -0.35 -20.38
N ASP A 87 11.39 -0.42 -20.88
CA ASP A 87 11.97 -1.58 -21.57
C ASP A 87 11.97 -2.86 -20.71
N THR A 88 11.84 -2.71 -19.39
CA THR A 88 11.77 -3.82 -18.44
C THR A 88 10.35 -4.29 -18.14
N LEU A 89 9.32 -3.60 -18.66
CA LEU A 89 7.93 -4.02 -18.49
C LEU A 89 7.64 -5.27 -19.34
N PRO A 90 6.82 -6.20 -18.83
CA PRO A 90 6.40 -7.35 -19.62
C PRO A 90 5.46 -6.91 -20.75
N GLU A 91 5.46 -7.63 -21.88
CA GLU A 91 4.48 -7.38 -22.96
C GLU A 91 3.03 -7.54 -22.49
N ASN A 92 2.81 -8.41 -21.50
CA ASN A 92 1.50 -8.66 -20.91
C ASN A 92 1.60 -8.62 -19.38
N LEU A 93 0.73 -7.83 -18.75
CA LEU A 93 0.46 -7.94 -17.33
C LEU A 93 -0.46 -9.13 -17.06
N LEU A 94 -0.41 -9.66 -15.85
CA LEU A 94 -1.29 -10.72 -15.38
C LEU A 94 -2.01 -10.27 -14.12
N LEU A 95 -3.33 -10.36 -14.07
CA LEU A 95 -4.12 -10.12 -12.85
C LEU A 95 -5.31 -11.07 -12.80
N CYS A 96 -5.42 -11.88 -11.75
CA CYS A 96 -6.46 -12.90 -11.58
C CYS A 96 -6.62 -13.79 -12.83
N ASP A 97 -5.49 -14.32 -13.32
CA ASP A 97 -5.37 -15.15 -14.53
C ASP A 97 -5.72 -14.47 -15.87
N ARG A 98 -6.12 -13.18 -15.85
CA ARG A 98 -6.35 -12.39 -17.06
C ARG A 98 -5.05 -11.75 -17.53
N LYS A 99 -4.73 -11.93 -18.82
CA LYS A 99 -3.62 -11.25 -19.50
C LYS A 99 -4.08 -9.90 -20.04
N ILE A 100 -3.26 -8.87 -19.86
CA ILE A 100 -3.53 -7.50 -20.28
C ILE A 100 -2.36 -7.03 -21.15
N PRO A 101 -2.57 -6.86 -22.48
CA PRO A 101 -1.48 -6.53 -23.38
C PRO A 101 -1.08 -5.05 -23.24
N LEU A 102 0.19 -4.80 -22.91
CA LEU A 102 0.77 -3.46 -22.92
C LEU A 102 1.18 -2.99 -24.33
N THR A 103 0.94 -3.82 -25.35
CA THR A 103 1.13 -3.44 -26.76
C THR A 103 0.02 -2.52 -27.29
N LYS A 104 -1.06 -2.31 -26.53
CA LYS A 104 -2.11 -1.35 -26.86
C LYS A 104 -1.83 -0.02 -26.14
N ASP A 105 -1.75 1.08 -26.89
CA ASP A 105 -1.37 2.39 -26.35
C ASP A 105 -2.28 2.86 -25.20
N ASP A 106 -3.61 2.73 -25.32
CA ASP A 106 -4.56 3.09 -24.25
C ASP A 106 -4.26 2.33 -22.94
N THR A 107 -4.10 1.01 -23.06
CA THR A 107 -3.85 0.15 -21.90
C THR A 107 -2.49 0.45 -21.28
N ARG A 108 -1.49 0.72 -22.12
CA ARG A 108 -0.14 1.10 -21.69
C ARG A 108 -0.13 2.43 -20.97
N GLU A 109 -0.74 3.46 -21.52
CA GLU A 109 -0.81 4.79 -20.92
C GLU A 109 -1.51 4.76 -19.55
N ARG A 110 -2.66 4.06 -19.47
CA ARG A 110 -3.42 3.93 -18.21
C ARG A 110 -2.64 3.19 -17.13
N PHE A 111 -1.85 2.19 -17.51
CA PHE A 111 -0.92 1.48 -16.61
C PHE A 111 0.26 2.36 -16.19
N GLU A 112 0.97 2.93 -17.16
CA GLU A 112 2.18 3.73 -16.95
C GLU A 112 1.91 4.93 -16.03
N ARG A 113 0.73 5.54 -16.13
CA ARG A 113 0.30 6.60 -15.20
C ARG A 113 0.37 6.18 -13.74
N GLU A 114 -0.21 5.03 -13.38
CA GLU A 114 -0.19 4.56 -11.99
C GLU A 114 1.18 4.03 -11.60
N TYR A 115 1.87 3.37 -12.53
CA TYR A 115 3.21 2.84 -12.35
C TYR A 115 4.24 3.92 -12.02
N PHE A 116 4.31 4.99 -12.81
CA PHE A 116 5.25 6.09 -12.56
C PHE A 116 4.90 6.87 -11.30
N GLN A 117 3.61 7.13 -11.02
CA GLN A 117 3.19 7.78 -9.78
C GLN A 117 3.65 7.01 -8.52
N LEU A 118 3.63 5.68 -8.56
CA LEU A 118 4.12 4.85 -7.46
C LEU A 118 5.65 4.89 -7.35
N LEU A 119 6.37 4.87 -8.47
CA LEU A 119 7.83 4.88 -8.50
C LEU A 119 8.45 6.23 -8.10
N GLU A 120 7.79 7.35 -8.41
CA GLU A 120 8.22 8.68 -7.94
C GLU A 120 8.32 8.73 -6.40
N ASN A 121 7.49 7.94 -5.70
CA ASN A 121 7.48 7.86 -4.24
C ASN A 121 8.10 6.57 -3.69
N ARG A 122 9.40 6.39 -3.94
CA ARG A 122 10.16 5.20 -3.47
C ARG A 122 10.10 4.98 -1.96
N GLY A 123 10.01 6.05 -1.17
CA GLY A 123 9.85 5.98 0.28
C GLY A 123 8.52 5.34 0.68
N LEU A 124 7.42 5.73 0.02
CA LEU A 124 6.12 5.08 0.18
C LEU A 124 6.17 3.63 -0.28
N MET A 125 6.75 3.33 -1.44
CA MET A 125 6.84 1.95 -1.94
C MET A 125 7.64 1.04 -1.00
N THR A 126 8.72 1.55 -0.41
CA THR A 126 9.49 0.84 0.61
C THR A 126 8.62 0.49 1.83
N ILE A 127 7.81 1.44 2.31
CA ILE A 127 6.87 1.20 3.40
C ILE A 127 5.79 0.19 2.99
N LEU A 128 5.28 0.28 1.75
CA LEU A 128 4.26 -0.62 1.23
C LEU A 128 4.75 -2.06 1.15
N VAL A 129 5.96 -2.30 0.64
CA VAL A 129 6.56 -3.65 0.62
C VAL A 129 6.70 -4.20 2.04
N LYS A 130 7.15 -3.38 3.00
CA LYS A 130 7.27 -3.81 4.41
C LYS A 130 5.91 -4.11 5.04
N ARG A 131 4.87 -3.33 4.72
CA ARG A 131 3.49 -3.60 5.18
C ARG A 131 2.90 -4.84 4.51
N TYR A 132 3.16 -5.04 3.22
CA TYR A 132 2.77 -6.24 2.49
C TYR A 132 3.31 -7.47 3.20
N LEU A 133 4.62 -7.53 3.43
CA LEU A 133 5.26 -8.64 4.14
C LEU A 133 4.74 -8.81 5.58
N LYS A 134 4.33 -7.73 6.25
CA LYS A 134 3.73 -7.78 7.60
C LYS A 134 2.37 -8.48 7.64
N TYR A 135 1.53 -8.28 6.63
CA TYR A 135 0.13 -8.75 6.65
C TYR A 135 -0.18 -9.87 5.66
N ALA A 136 0.70 -10.14 4.70
CA ALA A 136 0.48 -11.10 3.61
C ALA A 136 0.06 -12.48 4.14
N GLY A 137 0.81 -13.06 5.08
CA GLY A 137 0.48 -14.39 5.63
C GLY A 137 -0.94 -14.50 6.23
N LEU A 138 -1.46 -13.42 6.83
CA LEU A 138 -2.83 -13.40 7.34
C LEU A 138 -3.84 -13.30 6.20
N ILE A 139 -3.61 -12.40 5.24
CA ILE A 139 -4.53 -12.14 4.13
C ILE A 139 -4.56 -13.33 3.17
N ASP A 140 -3.39 -13.81 2.73
CA ASP A 140 -3.25 -14.98 1.87
C ASP A 140 -3.87 -16.22 2.50
N GLY A 141 -3.74 -16.38 3.83
CA GLY A 141 -4.39 -17.47 4.54
C GLY A 141 -5.93 -17.41 4.48
N GLU A 142 -6.54 -16.22 4.40
CA GLU A 142 -7.99 -16.09 4.16
C GLU A 142 -8.35 -16.29 2.67
N ILE A 143 -7.54 -15.75 1.75
CA ILE A 143 -7.71 -15.93 0.29
C ILE A 143 -7.70 -17.42 -0.08
N GLN A 144 -6.68 -18.17 0.38
CA GLN A 144 -6.53 -19.60 0.14
C GLN A 144 -7.70 -20.39 0.71
N ARG A 145 -8.14 -20.09 1.94
CA ARG A 145 -9.31 -20.74 2.56
C ARG A 145 -10.59 -20.57 1.78
N MET A 146 -10.73 -19.45 1.06
CA MET A 146 -11.92 -19.15 0.27
C MET A 146 -11.80 -19.59 -1.20
N ALA A 147 -10.66 -20.19 -1.58
CA ALA A 147 -10.30 -20.57 -2.95
C ALA A 147 -10.43 -19.39 -3.93
N LEU A 148 -9.89 -18.23 -3.54
CA LEU A 148 -9.89 -17.01 -4.34
C LEU A 148 -8.52 -16.77 -4.99
N PRO A 149 -8.43 -15.96 -6.07
CA PRO A 149 -7.15 -15.60 -6.66
C PRO A 149 -6.22 -14.91 -5.66
N SER A 150 -4.95 -15.33 -5.63
CA SER A 150 -3.92 -14.73 -4.77
C SER A 150 -3.74 -13.24 -5.01
N ASP A 151 -3.94 -12.80 -6.25
CA ASP A 151 -3.81 -11.42 -6.69
C ASP A 151 -4.75 -10.44 -5.97
N LEU A 152 -5.84 -10.91 -5.35
CA LEU A 152 -6.74 -10.06 -4.57
C LEU A 152 -6.05 -9.42 -3.36
N ILE A 153 -4.88 -9.92 -2.93
CA ILE A 153 -4.08 -9.24 -1.91
C ILE A 153 -3.68 -7.82 -2.33
N TYR A 154 -3.44 -7.55 -3.62
CA TYR A 154 -3.00 -6.22 -4.05
C TYR A 154 -4.12 -5.18 -3.98
N LEU A 155 -5.39 -5.62 -3.97
CA LEU A 155 -6.55 -4.74 -3.84
C LEU A 155 -6.52 -3.95 -2.52
N VAL A 156 -6.14 -4.59 -1.41
CA VAL A 156 -6.08 -3.93 -0.09
C VAL A 156 -5.04 -2.79 -0.04
N ILE A 157 -4.04 -2.83 -0.92
CA ILE A 157 -3.02 -1.78 -1.04
C ILE A 157 -3.61 -0.58 -1.76
N ALA A 158 -4.36 -0.80 -2.83
CA ALA A 158 -5.09 0.26 -3.52
C ALA A 158 -6.12 0.95 -2.60
N GLU A 159 -6.74 0.20 -1.67
CA GLU A 159 -7.71 0.75 -0.71
C GLU A 159 -7.07 1.61 0.40
N SER A 160 -6.03 1.10 1.06
CA SER A 160 -5.54 1.73 2.31
C SER A 160 -4.05 1.80 2.46
N TYR A 161 -3.27 1.39 1.45
CA TYR A 161 -1.83 1.21 1.58
C TYR A 161 -1.46 0.28 2.75
N LEU A 162 -2.30 -0.75 2.98
CA LEU A 162 -2.18 -1.68 4.11
C LEU A 162 -2.14 -0.97 5.48
N ASN A 163 -2.83 0.16 5.60
CA ASN A 163 -2.93 0.91 6.85
C ASN A 163 -4.22 0.53 7.61
N PRO A 164 -4.15 -0.25 8.70
CA PRO A 164 -5.34 -0.67 9.43
C PRO A 164 -6.02 0.51 10.16
N ARG A 165 -5.40 1.69 10.22
CA ARG A 165 -5.96 2.91 10.80
C ARG A 165 -6.52 3.87 9.76
N ALA A 166 -6.53 3.51 8.47
CA ALA A 166 -7.00 4.38 7.39
C ALA A 166 -8.48 4.74 7.58
N VAL A 167 -8.81 6.00 7.32
CA VAL A 167 -10.19 6.52 7.27
C VAL A 167 -10.28 7.51 6.13
N SER A 168 -11.21 7.32 5.20
CA SER A 168 -11.45 8.26 4.10
C SER A 168 -12.37 9.40 4.53
N THR A 169 -12.45 10.43 3.68
CA THR A 169 -13.42 11.53 3.81
C THR A 169 -14.87 11.04 3.76
N ALA A 170 -15.13 9.92 3.08
CA ALA A 170 -16.43 9.25 3.03
C ALA A 170 -16.68 8.30 4.23
N ASN A 171 -15.84 8.34 5.27
CA ASN A 171 -15.89 7.47 6.45
C ASN A 171 -15.72 5.97 6.15
N ALA A 172 -15.12 5.63 5.01
CA ALA A 172 -14.62 4.30 4.74
C ALA A 172 -13.43 4.02 5.68
N ALA A 173 -13.35 2.83 6.30
CA ALA A 173 -12.40 2.61 7.39
C ALA A 173 -11.66 1.26 7.32
N GLY A 174 -10.46 1.25 7.91
CA GLY A 174 -9.62 0.07 8.04
C GLY A 174 -8.92 -0.32 6.75
N LEU A 175 -8.38 -1.54 6.73
CA LEU A 175 -7.58 -2.05 5.61
C LEU A 175 -8.36 -2.07 4.29
N TRP A 176 -9.61 -2.50 4.35
CA TRP A 176 -10.46 -2.72 3.19
C TRP A 176 -11.44 -1.56 2.91
N GLN A 177 -11.25 -0.43 3.60
CA GLN A 177 -12.04 0.79 3.43
C GLN A 177 -13.56 0.52 3.38
N PHE A 178 -14.07 -0.20 4.38
CA PHE A 178 -15.52 -0.42 4.46
C PHE A 178 -16.25 0.85 4.88
N ILE A 179 -17.24 1.25 4.09
CA ILE A 179 -18.31 2.15 4.57
C ILE A 179 -19.12 1.39 5.63
N LYS A 180 -19.57 2.09 6.68
CA LYS A 180 -20.23 1.49 7.84
C LYS A 180 -21.38 0.55 7.48
N ASP A 181 -22.28 0.99 6.60
CA ASP A 181 -23.47 0.19 6.24
C ASP A 181 -23.10 -1.03 5.40
N THR A 182 -22.14 -0.89 4.48
CA THR A 182 -21.61 -2.04 3.72
C THR A 182 -20.94 -3.03 4.66
N GLY A 183 -20.10 -2.57 5.59
CA GLY A 183 -19.45 -3.44 6.57
C GLY A 183 -20.47 -4.23 7.41
N LYS A 184 -21.55 -3.58 7.86
CA LYS A 184 -22.65 -4.27 8.58
C LYS A 184 -23.34 -5.33 7.71
N ARG A 185 -23.65 -5.00 6.45
CA ARG A 185 -24.24 -5.96 5.50
C ARG A 185 -23.34 -7.16 5.24
N GLU A 186 -22.02 -6.96 5.28
CA GLU A 186 -21.02 -8.01 5.14
C GLU A 186 -20.67 -8.70 6.47
N GLY A 187 -21.44 -8.47 7.53
CA GLY A 187 -21.36 -9.21 8.79
C GLY A 187 -20.37 -8.65 9.81
N LEU A 188 -19.81 -7.46 9.60
CA LEU A 188 -18.96 -6.79 10.59
C LEU A 188 -19.79 -6.19 11.71
N GLN A 189 -19.39 -6.44 12.96
CA GLN A 189 -19.93 -5.77 14.12
C GLN A 189 -19.43 -4.32 14.16
N ILE A 190 -20.35 -3.36 14.02
CA ILE A 190 -20.05 -1.92 14.06
C ILE A 190 -21.04 -1.18 14.96
N ASN A 191 -20.58 -0.82 16.15
CA ASN A 191 -21.26 -0.06 17.19
C ASN A 191 -20.26 0.81 17.99
N ASP A 192 -20.72 1.49 19.03
CA ASP A 192 -19.88 2.45 19.78
C ASP A 192 -18.73 1.81 20.57
N CYS A 193 -18.79 0.49 20.80
CA CYS A 193 -17.77 -0.24 21.54
C CYS A 193 -16.85 -1.05 20.63
N VAL A 194 -17.36 -1.49 19.48
CA VAL A 194 -16.68 -2.39 18.54
C VAL A 194 -16.89 -1.89 17.10
N ASP A 195 -15.81 -1.71 16.37
CA ASP A 195 -15.83 -1.42 14.93
C ASP A 195 -14.88 -2.37 14.20
N GLU A 196 -15.42 -3.52 13.74
CA GLU A 196 -14.64 -4.59 13.12
C GLU A 196 -14.08 -4.22 11.74
N ARG A 197 -14.40 -3.04 11.18
CA ARG A 197 -13.67 -2.50 10.01
C ARG A 197 -12.19 -2.34 10.31
N TYR A 198 -11.83 -2.07 11.56
CA TYR A 198 -10.44 -1.98 12.01
C TYR A 198 -9.84 -3.32 12.46
N ASN A 199 -10.62 -4.42 12.48
CA ASN A 199 -10.09 -5.75 12.73
C ASN A 199 -9.57 -6.33 11.41
N VAL A 200 -8.25 -6.49 11.29
CA VAL A 200 -7.58 -6.96 10.07
C VAL A 200 -8.17 -8.27 9.55
N LYS A 201 -8.32 -9.28 10.41
CA LYS A 201 -8.80 -10.60 9.99
C LYS A 201 -10.27 -10.61 9.60
N ARG A 202 -11.12 -9.96 10.40
CA ARG A 202 -12.57 -9.92 10.15
C ARG A 202 -12.91 -9.07 8.93
N SER A 203 -12.29 -7.90 8.79
CA SER A 203 -12.47 -7.07 7.59
C SER A 203 -11.95 -7.76 6.33
N THR A 204 -10.84 -8.51 6.38
CA THR A 204 -10.39 -9.34 5.25
C THR A 204 -11.41 -10.38 4.85
N ARG A 205 -11.96 -11.15 5.80
CA ARG A 205 -13.00 -12.14 5.50
C ARG A 205 -14.24 -11.50 4.87
N ALA A 206 -14.69 -10.37 5.43
CA ALA A 206 -15.83 -9.64 4.91
C ALA A 206 -15.57 -9.13 3.47
N ALA A 207 -14.39 -8.56 3.20
CA ALA A 207 -14.03 -8.04 1.89
C ALA A 207 -13.94 -9.15 0.84
N LEU A 208 -13.28 -10.26 1.17
CA LEU A 208 -13.16 -11.42 0.28
C LEU A 208 -14.52 -12.07 0.01
N SER A 209 -15.40 -12.14 1.01
CA SER A 209 -16.78 -12.58 0.85
C SER A 209 -17.55 -11.65 -0.10
N HIS A 210 -17.41 -10.33 0.08
CA HIS A 210 -18.04 -9.35 -0.79
C HIS A 210 -17.55 -9.45 -2.24
N LEU A 211 -16.22 -9.52 -2.44
CA LEU A 211 -15.60 -9.72 -3.75
C LEU A 211 -16.06 -11.03 -4.42
N LYS A 212 -16.21 -12.11 -3.65
CA LYS A 212 -16.75 -13.38 -4.17
C LYS A 212 -18.20 -13.25 -4.63
N LYS A 213 -19.04 -12.49 -3.92
CA LYS A 213 -20.43 -12.19 -4.35
C LYS A 213 -20.43 -11.37 -5.64
N LEU A 214 -19.60 -10.34 -5.72
CA LEU A 214 -19.45 -9.51 -6.93
C LEU A 214 -18.97 -10.34 -8.12
N TYR A 215 -17.99 -11.22 -7.92
CA TYR A 215 -17.56 -12.15 -8.97
C TYR A 215 -18.68 -13.11 -9.38
N SER A 216 -19.48 -13.60 -8.44
CA SER A 216 -20.64 -14.46 -8.76
C SER A 216 -21.71 -13.72 -9.57
N GLU A 217 -21.86 -12.41 -9.39
CA GLU A 217 -22.77 -11.55 -10.15
C GLU A 217 -22.22 -11.23 -11.56
N PHE A 218 -20.95 -10.84 -11.65
CA PHE A 218 -20.39 -10.30 -12.90
C PHE A 218 -19.61 -11.31 -13.75
N GLY A 219 -19.11 -12.39 -13.16
CA GLY A 219 -18.31 -13.42 -13.82
C GLY A 219 -16.88 -13.00 -14.22
N ASP A 220 -16.48 -11.77 -13.90
CA ASP A 220 -15.18 -11.20 -14.26
C ASP A 220 -14.58 -10.45 -13.07
N TRP A 221 -13.30 -10.72 -12.76
CA TRP A 221 -12.62 -10.13 -11.61
C TRP A 221 -12.38 -8.63 -11.76
N PHE A 222 -12.16 -8.11 -12.97
CA PHE A 222 -11.94 -6.68 -13.19
C PHE A 222 -13.22 -5.92 -12.91
N ILE A 223 -14.36 -6.42 -13.42
CA ILE A 223 -15.68 -5.86 -13.11
C ILE A 223 -16.01 -6.02 -11.63
N ALA A 224 -15.69 -7.15 -11.00
CA ALA A 224 -15.91 -7.34 -9.57
C ALA A 224 -15.11 -6.36 -8.71
N MET A 225 -13.84 -6.11 -9.04
CA MET A 225 -12.99 -5.12 -8.37
C MET A 225 -13.46 -3.69 -8.62
N ALA A 226 -13.86 -3.36 -9.86
CA ALA A 226 -14.44 -2.06 -10.18
C ALA A 226 -15.77 -1.83 -9.44
N ALA A 227 -16.61 -2.87 -9.32
CA ALA A 227 -17.85 -2.84 -8.56
C ALA A 227 -17.62 -2.71 -7.04
N TYR A 228 -16.53 -3.25 -6.51
CA TYR A 228 -16.12 -3.03 -5.12
C TYR A 228 -15.83 -1.54 -4.87
N ASN A 229 -15.07 -0.91 -5.77
CA ASN A 229 -14.70 0.49 -5.69
C ASN A 229 -15.89 1.45 -5.93
N ALA A 230 -16.65 1.23 -7.01
CA ALA A 230 -17.63 2.19 -7.51
C ALA A 230 -19.09 1.84 -7.12
N GLY A 231 -19.32 0.63 -6.62
CA GLY A 231 -20.64 0.07 -6.33
C GLY A 231 -21.22 -0.75 -7.50
N PRO A 232 -21.83 -1.92 -7.24
CA PRO A 232 -22.31 -2.83 -8.29
C PRO A 232 -23.43 -2.25 -9.16
N GLY A 233 -24.29 -1.39 -8.60
CA GLY A 233 -25.37 -0.74 -9.35
C GLY A 233 -24.84 0.13 -10.49
N ARG A 234 -23.76 0.88 -10.24
CA ARG A 234 -23.12 1.72 -11.27
C ARG A 234 -22.53 0.88 -12.39
N LEU A 235 -21.89 -0.24 -12.05
CA LEU A 235 -21.30 -1.14 -13.05
C LEU A 235 -22.39 -1.80 -13.91
N ARG A 236 -23.51 -2.20 -13.31
CA ARG A 236 -24.68 -2.69 -14.07
C ARG A 236 -25.18 -1.66 -15.06
N GLU A 237 -25.43 -0.43 -14.60
CA GLU A 237 -25.90 0.66 -15.45
C GLU A 237 -24.92 0.98 -16.59
N ALA A 238 -23.61 1.02 -16.31
CA ALA A 238 -22.59 1.26 -17.32
C ALA A 238 -22.55 0.16 -18.38
N ILE A 239 -22.59 -1.11 -17.95
CA ILE A 239 -22.62 -2.28 -18.84
C ILE A 239 -23.86 -2.24 -19.75
N ASP A 240 -25.03 -1.99 -19.16
CA ASP A 240 -26.30 -1.99 -19.90
C ASP A 240 -26.35 -0.86 -20.93
N ASN A 241 -25.90 0.34 -20.55
CA ASN A 241 -25.93 1.52 -21.42
C ASN A 241 -24.87 1.49 -22.54
N GLN A 242 -23.73 0.83 -22.32
CA GLN A 242 -22.61 0.82 -23.27
C GLN A 242 -22.56 -0.45 -24.12
N GLY A 243 -23.33 -1.48 -23.76
CA GLY A 243 -23.40 -2.74 -24.52
C GLY A 243 -22.10 -3.55 -24.49
N THR A 244 -21.19 -3.28 -23.56
CA THR A 244 -19.94 -4.02 -23.35
C THR A 244 -19.79 -4.45 -21.90
N ARG A 245 -19.13 -5.58 -21.70
CA ARG A 245 -18.74 -6.10 -20.39
C ARG A 245 -17.23 -6.10 -20.19
N ASP A 246 -16.48 -5.72 -21.21
CA ASP A 246 -15.04 -5.61 -21.08
C ASP A 246 -14.70 -4.33 -20.30
N PHE A 247 -14.12 -4.49 -19.11
CA PHE A 247 -13.65 -3.39 -18.29
C PHE A 247 -12.76 -2.40 -19.05
N LEU A 248 -11.92 -2.90 -19.97
CA LEU A 248 -10.99 -2.03 -20.71
C LEU A 248 -11.72 -1.09 -21.67
N ASP A 249 -12.88 -1.51 -22.18
CA ASP A 249 -13.70 -0.76 -23.13
C ASP A 249 -14.86 0.01 -22.44
N LEU A 250 -15.10 -0.23 -21.15
CA LEU A 250 -16.10 0.49 -20.38
C LEU A 250 -15.63 1.90 -20.03
N TYR A 251 -16.44 2.89 -20.42
CA TYR A 251 -16.29 4.28 -19.99
C TYR A 251 -16.86 4.45 -18.57
N LEU A 252 -16.00 4.64 -17.59
CA LEU A 252 -16.35 4.72 -16.17
C LEU A 252 -15.80 6.03 -15.57
N PRO A 253 -16.22 6.41 -14.34
CA PRO A 253 -15.55 7.49 -13.64
C PRO A 253 -14.05 7.23 -13.56
N GLU A 254 -13.24 8.27 -13.77
CA GLU A 254 -11.79 8.14 -13.90
C GLU A 254 -11.15 7.40 -12.73
N GLU A 255 -11.58 7.63 -11.48
CA GLU A 255 -11.05 6.91 -10.33
C GLU A 255 -11.29 5.39 -10.41
N THR A 256 -12.44 4.96 -10.93
CA THR A 256 -12.78 3.55 -11.09
C THR A 256 -11.97 2.90 -12.21
N GLU A 257 -11.76 3.62 -13.31
CA GLU A 257 -10.88 3.15 -14.39
C GLU A 257 -9.45 2.97 -13.90
N ARG A 258 -8.93 3.98 -13.20
CA ARG A 258 -7.59 3.98 -12.62
C ARG A 258 -7.37 2.86 -11.60
N TYR A 259 -8.41 2.50 -10.87
CA TYR A 259 -8.33 1.57 -9.75
C TYR A 259 -7.68 0.23 -10.13
N ILE A 260 -8.09 -0.38 -11.25
CA ILE A 260 -7.54 -1.68 -11.69
C ILE A 260 -6.09 -1.54 -12.12
N PHE A 261 -5.74 -0.47 -12.84
CA PHE A 261 -4.36 -0.18 -13.21
C PHE A 261 -3.46 0.06 -12.00
N ARG A 262 -3.98 0.72 -10.95
CA ARG A 262 -3.28 0.89 -9.67
C ARG A 262 -2.99 -0.45 -9.00
N VAL A 263 -3.96 -1.36 -8.98
CA VAL A 263 -3.77 -2.73 -8.46
C VAL A 263 -2.69 -3.47 -9.26
N MET A 264 -2.71 -3.38 -10.59
CA MET A 264 -1.69 -4.00 -11.45
C MET A 264 -0.31 -3.39 -11.24
N ALA A 265 -0.19 -2.07 -11.14
CA ALA A 265 1.08 -1.38 -10.93
C ALA A 265 1.69 -1.75 -9.56
N VAL A 266 0.86 -1.80 -8.51
CA VAL A 266 1.29 -2.30 -7.20
C VAL A 266 1.75 -3.75 -7.28
N LYS A 267 1.00 -4.62 -7.97
CA LYS A 267 1.39 -6.02 -8.16
C LYS A 267 2.75 -6.13 -8.84
N GLU A 268 2.95 -5.43 -9.95
CA GLU A 268 4.20 -5.43 -10.70
C GLU A 268 5.37 -4.98 -9.84
N ILE A 269 5.23 -3.83 -9.17
CA ILE A 269 6.32 -3.26 -8.37
C ILE A 269 6.65 -4.13 -7.15
N ILE A 270 5.64 -4.66 -6.44
CA ILE A 270 5.91 -5.49 -5.25
C ILE A 270 6.48 -6.85 -5.62
N SER A 271 5.96 -7.48 -6.69
CA SER A 271 6.43 -8.80 -7.13
C SER A 271 7.84 -8.74 -7.70
N ASN A 272 8.20 -7.63 -8.35
CA ASN A 272 9.51 -7.40 -8.96
C ASN A 272 10.32 -6.32 -8.20
N ARG A 273 10.12 -6.18 -6.90
CA ARG A 273 10.67 -5.06 -6.08
C ARG A 273 12.17 -4.80 -6.23
N GLU A 274 12.97 -5.83 -6.45
CA GLU A 274 14.42 -5.68 -6.62
C GLU A 274 14.80 -5.04 -7.95
N ARG A 275 14.01 -5.28 -9.01
CA ARG A 275 14.12 -4.59 -10.32
C ARG A 275 13.95 -3.09 -10.13
N TYR A 276 13.04 -2.70 -9.24
CA TYR A 276 12.76 -1.30 -8.90
C TYR A 276 13.63 -0.77 -7.76
N GLY A 277 14.72 -1.47 -7.44
CA GLY A 277 15.72 -1.08 -6.44
C GLY A 277 15.21 -1.03 -5.00
N ILE A 278 14.06 -1.65 -4.70
CA ILE A 278 13.54 -1.82 -3.34
C ILE A 278 14.12 -3.13 -2.79
N ARG A 279 15.36 -3.05 -2.29
CA ARG A 279 16.05 -4.15 -1.64
C ARG A 279 15.92 -3.99 -0.13
N LEU A 280 15.41 -5.02 0.54
CA LEU A 280 15.18 -5.02 1.98
C LEU A 280 15.89 -6.19 2.62
N TYR A 281 16.62 -5.92 3.70
CA TYR A 281 17.20 -6.94 4.55
C TYR A 281 16.22 -7.33 5.65
N GLU A 282 16.32 -8.57 6.16
CA GLU A 282 15.43 -9.12 7.19
C GLU A 282 15.27 -8.20 8.41
N LYS A 283 16.37 -7.61 8.87
CA LYS A 283 16.39 -6.68 10.02
C LYS A 283 15.56 -5.40 9.81
N GLU A 284 15.26 -5.05 8.57
CA GLU A 284 14.47 -3.88 8.23
C GLU A 284 12.97 -4.19 8.22
N LEU A 285 12.58 -5.47 8.11
CA LEU A 285 11.19 -5.87 7.99
C LEU A 285 10.41 -5.63 9.28
N TYR A 286 9.13 -5.32 9.12
CA TYR A 286 8.21 -5.36 10.24
C TYR A 286 7.88 -6.82 10.56
N ARG A 287 7.71 -7.12 11.85
CA ARG A 287 7.30 -8.47 12.28
C ARG A 287 5.94 -8.84 11.68
N PRO A 288 5.79 -10.03 11.06
CA PRO A 288 4.51 -10.54 10.60
C PRO A 288 3.46 -10.56 11.71
N VAL A 289 2.21 -10.23 11.37
CA VAL A 289 1.10 -10.27 12.33
C VAL A 289 0.55 -11.69 12.41
N MET A 290 0.84 -12.36 13.53
CA MET A 290 0.37 -13.71 13.83
C MET A 290 -0.53 -13.67 15.07
N VAL A 291 -1.85 -13.66 14.85
CA VAL A 291 -2.84 -13.54 15.93
C VAL A 291 -3.91 -14.62 15.88
N SER A 292 -4.25 -15.11 17.06
CA SER A 292 -5.41 -15.94 17.33
C SER A 292 -6.55 -15.06 17.82
N GLU A 293 -7.74 -15.33 17.34
CA GLU A 293 -8.94 -14.69 17.86
C GLU A 293 -9.47 -15.51 19.04
N VAL A 294 -9.65 -14.86 20.19
CA VAL A 294 -10.22 -15.48 21.39
C VAL A 294 -11.48 -14.72 21.75
N SER A 295 -12.60 -15.42 21.83
CA SER A 295 -13.88 -14.85 22.28
C SER A 295 -13.94 -14.86 23.80
N ILE A 296 -14.29 -13.70 24.37
CA ILE A 296 -14.48 -13.54 25.81
C ILE A 296 -15.82 -12.88 26.07
N GLU A 297 -16.43 -13.20 27.21
CA GLU A 297 -17.54 -12.43 27.76
C GLU A 297 -17.02 -11.58 28.92
N ALA A 298 -17.14 -10.26 28.79
CA ALA A 298 -16.97 -9.35 29.91
C ALA A 298 -18.22 -9.43 30.80
N VAL A 299 -18.08 -10.03 31.98
CA VAL A 299 -19.19 -10.17 32.96
C VAL A 299 -19.47 -8.87 33.72
N ARG A 300 -18.50 -7.95 33.70
CA ARG A 300 -18.56 -6.56 34.20
C ARG A 300 -17.71 -5.66 33.32
N GLU A 301 -17.74 -4.36 33.56
CA GLU A 301 -16.89 -3.43 32.82
C GLU A 301 -15.41 -3.77 32.99
N VAL A 302 -14.70 -3.99 31.88
CA VAL A 302 -13.28 -4.36 31.87
C VAL A 302 -12.41 -3.25 31.27
N PRO A 303 -11.41 -2.74 32.01
CA PRO A 303 -10.41 -1.86 31.42
C PRO A 303 -9.64 -2.61 30.32
N ALA A 304 -9.52 -2.04 29.13
CA ALA A 304 -8.73 -2.62 28.03
C ALA A 304 -7.26 -2.85 28.44
N LEU A 305 -6.74 -2.06 29.37
CA LEU A 305 -5.42 -2.27 29.99
C LEU A 305 -5.32 -3.63 30.71
N THR A 306 -6.40 -4.12 31.32
CA THR A 306 -6.43 -5.45 31.96
C THR A 306 -6.18 -6.54 30.93
N LEU A 307 -6.83 -6.46 29.76
CA LEU A 307 -6.62 -7.41 28.67
C LEU A 307 -5.19 -7.34 28.11
N ALA A 308 -4.64 -6.12 27.97
CA ALA A 308 -3.23 -5.94 27.59
C ALA A 308 -2.28 -6.62 28.58
N ARG A 309 -2.53 -6.45 29.89
CA ARG A 309 -1.77 -7.11 30.95
C ARG A 309 -1.91 -8.63 30.90
N TYR A 310 -3.08 -9.18 30.53
CA TYR A 310 -3.22 -10.63 30.37
C TYR A 310 -2.34 -11.22 29.27
N MET A 311 -1.93 -10.41 28.29
CA MET A 311 -1.02 -10.83 27.21
C MET A 311 0.44 -10.45 27.46
N ASP A 312 0.74 -9.77 28.57
CA ASP A 312 2.07 -9.19 28.82
C ASP A 312 2.48 -8.22 27.69
N LEU A 313 1.55 -7.34 27.31
CA LEU A 313 1.74 -6.30 26.29
C LEU A 313 1.62 -4.91 26.90
N SER A 314 2.34 -3.95 26.29
CA SER A 314 2.04 -2.53 26.51
C SER A 314 0.62 -2.21 26.01
N TYR A 315 0.00 -1.19 26.60
CA TYR A 315 -1.33 -0.75 26.15
C TYR A 315 -1.32 -0.41 24.65
N LYS A 316 -0.28 0.28 24.16
CA LYS A 316 -0.15 0.61 22.74
C LYS A 316 -0.10 -0.64 21.87
N ALA A 317 0.71 -1.64 22.22
CA ALA A 317 0.81 -2.88 21.44
C ALA A 317 -0.53 -3.62 21.39
N PHE A 318 -1.23 -3.71 22.53
CA PHE A 318 -2.58 -4.28 22.58
C PHE A 318 -3.55 -3.51 21.66
N ARG A 319 -3.53 -2.18 21.70
CA ARG A 319 -4.37 -1.32 20.85
C ARG A 319 -4.08 -1.47 19.36
N ASP A 320 -2.81 -1.59 18.99
CA ASP A 320 -2.41 -1.77 17.59
C ASP A 320 -2.91 -3.11 17.02
N LEU A 321 -3.07 -4.14 17.84
CA LEU A 321 -3.64 -5.44 17.45
C LEU A 321 -5.17 -5.48 17.53
N ASN A 322 -5.77 -4.64 18.39
CA ASN A 322 -7.20 -4.64 18.71
C ASN A 322 -7.87 -3.28 18.42
N LEU A 323 -7.56 -2.70 17.25
CA LEU A 323 -8.08 -1.39 16.84
C LEU A 323 -9.61 -1.34 16.74
N HIS A 324 -10.25 -2.49 16.57
CA HIS A 324 -11.71 -2.62 16.54
C HIS A 324 -12.36 -2.33 17.89
N LEU A 325 -11.66 -2.54 19.01
CA LEU A 325 -12.18 -2.12 20.31
C LEU A 325 -12.13 -0.60 20.39
N ARG A 326 -13.24 0.10 20.62
CA ARG A 326 -13.30 1.57 20.51
C ARG A 326 -13.26 2.32 21.83
N LYS A 327 -13.36 1.60 22.96
CA LYS A 327 -13.36 2.19 24.31
C LYS A 327 -12.13 1.76 25.13
N TYR A 328 -11.72 2.63 26.06
CA TYR A 328 -10.72 2.32 27.08
C TYR A 328 -11.24 1.35 28.13
N ARG A 329 -12.56 1.33 28.35
CA ARG A 329 -13.27 0.46 29.27
C ARG A 329 -14.42 -0.19 28.49
N LEU A 330 -14.41 -1.50 28.39
CA LEU A 330 -15.40 -2.27 27.63
C LEU A 330 -16.55 -2.61 28.58
N PRO A 331 -17.81 -2.26 28.25
CA PRO A 331 -18.96 -2.64 29.06
C PRO A 331 -19.20 -4.16 29.06
N LYS A 332 -20.22 -4.61 29.79
CA LYS A 332 -20.65 -6.02 29.75
C LYS A 332 -20.99 -6.41 28.31
N GLY A 333 -20.50 -7.56 27.85
CA GLY A 333 -20.77 -8.06 26.50
C GLY A 333 -19.70 -9.03 26.00
N ILE A 334 -19.91 -9.54 24.79
CA ILE A 334 -18.98 -10.47 24.13
C ILE A 334 -18.03 -9.69 23.23
N TYR A 335 -16.74 -10.01 23.33
CA TYR A 335 -15.68 -9.38 22.56
C TYR A 335 -14.74 -10.42 21.98
N ASN A 336 -14.39 -10.24 20.71
CA ASN A 336 -13.35 -11.01 20.05
C ASN A 336 -12.02 -10.27 20.21
N ILE A 337 -11.03 -10.94 20.80
CA ILE A 337 -9.73 -10.34 21.10
C ILE A 337 -8.66 -10.98 20.22
N ASN A 338 -7.90 -10.15 19.52
CA ASN A 338 -6.71 -10.57 18.78
C ASN A 338 -5.56 -10.72 19.78
N VAL A 339 -5.09 -11.97 19.93
CA VAL A 339 -4.01 -12.36 20.84
C VAL A 339 -2.83 -12.84 20.00
N PRO A 340 -1.60 -12.35 20.20
CA PRO A 340 -0.42 -12.92 19.55
C PRO A 340 -0.34 -14.43 19.79
N HIS A 341 0.02 -15.20 18.76
CA HIS A 341 0.07 -16.68 18.85
C HIS A 341 0.91 -17.15 20.03
N GLU A 342 2.07 -16.54 20.22
CA GLU A 342 3.03 -16.83 21.29
C GLU A 342 2.55 -16.43 22.69
N LYS A 343 1.50 -15.60 22.80
CA LYS A 343 0.91 -15.16 24.07
C LYS A 343 -0.45 -15.81 24.36
N LYS A 344 -0.94 -16.69 23.48
CA LYS A 344 -2.27 -17.29 23.58
C LYS A 344 -2.47 -18.06 24.89
N ASP A 345 -1.58 -18.99 25.21
CA ASP A 345 -1.71 -19.82 26.42
C ASP A 345 -1.64 -19.00 27.70
N LEU A 346 -0.76 -17.99 27.73
CA LEU A 346 -0.66 -17.03 28.83
C LEU A 346 -1.97 -16.25 29.01
N PHE A 347 -2.54 -15.76 27.91
CA PHE A 347 -3.81 -15.05 27.93
C PHE A 347 -4.94 -15.94 28.46
N LEU A 348 -5.07 -17.16 27.93
CA LEU A 348 -6.11 -18.11 28.36
C LEU A 348 -5.97 -18.45 29.85
N LYS A 349 -4.75 -18.67 30.35
CA LYS A 349 -4.50 -18.91 31.78
C LYS A 349 -4.99 -17.73 32.64
N ARG A 350 -4.61 -16.50 32.28
CA ARG A 350 -4.98 -15.30 33.05
C ARG A 350 -6.46 -14.92 32.94
N VAL A 351 -7.13 -15.30 31.84
CA VAL A 351 -8.59 -15.13 31.71
C VAL A 351 -9.34 -16.09 32.63
N LYS A 352 -8.88 -17.34 32.82
CA LYS A 352 -9.52 -18.30 33.73
C LYS A 352 -9.59 -17.79 35.18
N ASP A 353 -8.57 -17.06 35.62
CA ASP A 353 -8.49 -16.48 36.96
C ASP A 353 -9.06 -15.04 37.03
N SER A 354 -9.75 -14.58 35.98
CA SER A 354 -10.20 -13.20 35.87
C SER A 354 -11.50 -12.92 36.63
N ALA A 355 -11.53 -11.81 37.38
CA ALA A 355 -12.77 -11.27 37.93
C ALA A 355 -13.60 -10.45 36.91
N TYR A 356 -13.07 -10.20 35.71
CA TYR A 356 -13.67 -9.31 34.71
C TYR A 356 -14.32 -10.04 33.55
N VAL A 357 -13.72 -11.15 33.12
CA VAL A 357 -14.04 -11.82 31.85
C VAL A 357 -14.03 -13.33 32.01
N ILE A 358 -14.82 -14.03 31.19
CA ILE A 358 -14.81 -15.49 31.06
C ILE A 358 -14.58 -15.89 29.60
N LEU A 359 -14.05 -17.09 29.39
CA LEU A 359 -13.93 -17.67 28.04
C LEU A 359 -15.32 -18.10 27.54
N GLN A 360 -15.57 -17.88 26.26
CA GLN A 360 -16.76 -18.37 25.54
C GLN A 360 -16.42 -19.62 24.74
#